data_AF-A0A6P0XZN5-F1
#
_entry.id   AF-A0A6P0XZN5-F1
#
_cell.length_a   1.000
_cell.length_b   1.000
_cell.length_c   1.000
_cell.angle_alpha   90.00
_cell.angle_beta   90.00
_cell.angle_gamma   90.00
#
_symmetry.space_group_name_H-M   'P 1'
#
loop_
_entity.id
_entity.type
_entity.pdbx_description
1 polymer ?
#
loop_
_entity_poly.entity_id
_entity_poly.type
_entity_poly.pdbx_seq_one_letter_code
_entity_poly.pdbx_strand_id
1 'polypeptide(L)'
;MTHQPLLDPNRSYTFSNYFELGFTVDDLVAEFGYSFERKFLTLPQYPDELDRITDLKERIEEILPYVDLENEATRREMLIAPIISDLIHYSHAKLRI
;
A
#
# COMPACT_ATOMS: atom_id res chain seq x y z
N MET A 1 -28.10 -17.36 -3.03
CA MET A 1 -28.77 -16.12 -3.43
C MET A 1 -27.96 -15.52 -4.55
N THR A 2 -28.58 -15.23 -5.70
CA THR A 2 -27.92 -14.66 -6.88
C THR A 2 -27.66 -13.18 -6.62
N HIS A 3 -26.41 -12.82 -6.34
CA HIS A 3 -25.96 -11.43 -6.26
C HIS A 3 -26.07 -10.81 -7.66
N GLN A 4 -26.58 -9.58 -7.76
CA GLN A 4 -26.61 -8.87 -9.03
C GLN A 4 -25.16 -8.49 -9.39
N PRO A 5 -24.64 -8.88 -10.57
CA PRO A 5 -23.25 -8.64 -10.91
C PRO A 5 -22.96 -7.14 -10.93
N LEU A 6 -21.90 -6.74 -10.22
CA LEU A 6 -21.43 -5.36 -10.12
C LEU A 6 -20.65 -4.94 -11.37
N LEU A 7 -20.06 -5.90 -12.09
CA LEU A 7 -19.27 -5.67 -13.30
C LEU A 7 -20.01 -6.19 -14.53
N ASP A 8 -19.94 -5.44 -15.62
CA ASP A 8 -20.46 -5.89 -16.92
C ASP A 8 -19.43 -6.84 -17.57
N PRO A 9 -19.78 -8.12 -17.78
CA PRO A 9 -18.86 -9.10 -18.36
C PRO A 9 -18.45 -8.77 -19.81
N ASN A 10 -19.18 -7.89 -20.49
CA ASN A 10 -18.86 -7.46 -21.86
C ASN A 10 -18.00 -6.19 -21.90
N ARG A 11 -17.75 -5.56 -20.74
CA ARG A 11 -16.91 -4.37 -20.63
C ARG A 11 -15.52 -4.76 -20.15
N SER A 12 -14.50 -4.24 -20.84
CA SER A 12 -13.13 -4.36 -20.38
C SER A 12 -12.83 -3.25 -19.35
N TYR A 13 -12.29 -3.63 -18.19
CA TYR A 13 -11.96 -2.71 -17.11
C TYR A 13 -10.45 -2.57 -16.97
N THR A 14 -9.94 -1.34 -16.94
CA THR A 14 -8.58 -1.05 -16.50
C THR A 14 -8.52 -1.02 -14.97
N PHE A 15 -7.33 -1.05 -14.39
CA PHE A 15 -7.16 -0.92 -12.94
C PHE A 15 -7.78 0.40 -12.41
N SER A 16 -7.58 1.51 -13.14
CA SER A 16 -8.13 2.81 -12.77
C SER A 16 -9.65 2.83 -12.76
N ASN A 17 -10.31 2.10 -13.67
CA ASN A 17 -11.78 2.06 -13.74
C ASN A 17 -12.40 1.62 -12.41
N TYR A 18 -11.77 0.71 -11.66
CA TYR A 18 -12.32 0.23 -10.38
C TYR A 18 -12.45 1.33 -9.32
N PHE A 19 -11.59 2.34 -9.35
CA PHE A 19 -11.65 3.48 -8.42
C PHE A 19 -12.78 4.46 -8.78
N GLU A 20 -13.14 4.54 -10.07
CA GLU A 20 -14.21 5.41 -10.55
C GLU A 20 -15.62 4.83 -10.30
N LEU A 21 -15.72 3.51 -10.14
CA LEU A 21 -17.01 2.83 -9.93
C LEU A 21 -17.61 3.08 -8.54
N GLY A 22 -16.82 3.57 -7.59
CA GLY A 22 -17.29 3.90 -6.24
C GLY A 22 -17.73 2.70 -5.39
N PHE A 23 -17.40 1.48 -5.82
CA PHE A 23 -17.69 0.26 -5.06
C PHE A 23 -16.81 0.17 -3.81
N THR A 24 -17.35 -0.42 -2.75
CA THR A 24 -16.54 -0.76 -1.59
C THR A 24 -15.57 -1.89 -1.95
N VAL A 25 -14.47 -1.98 -1.20
CA VAL A 25 -13.50 -3.08 -1.39
C VAL A 25 -14.19 -4.43 -1.18
N ASP A 26 -15.04 -4.53 -0.16
CA ASP A 26 -15.79 -5.74 0.18
C ASP A 26 -16.69 -6.19 -0.97
N ASP A 27 -17.44 -5.26 -1.57
CA ASP A 27 -18.32 -5.54 -2.72
C ASP A 27 -17.51 -5.98 -3.95
N LEU A 28 -16.41 -5.29 -4.23
CA LEU A 28 -15.58 -5.59 -5.40
C LEU A 28 -14.93 -6.97 -5.28
N VAL A 29 -14.37 -7.34 -4.12
CA VAL A 29 -13.74 -8.66 -3.97
C VAL A 29 -14.78 -9.80 -3.99
N ALA A 30 -15.98 -9.54 -3.47
CA ALA A 30 -17.09 -10.50 -3.47
C ALA A 30 -17.57 -10.82 -4.90
N GLU A 31 -17.56 -9.84 -5.80
CA GLU A 31 -17.86 -10.05 -7.24
C GLU A 31 -16.93 -11.11 -7.87
N PHE A 32 -15.68 -11.17 -7.41
CA PHE A 32 -14.69 -12.14 -7.86
C PHE A 32 -14.65 -13.43 -7.01
N GLY A 33 -15.60 -13.60 -6.08
CA GLY A 33 -15.69 -14.77 -5.21
C GLY A 33 -14.69 -14.78 -4.05
N TYR A 34 -14.10 -13.63 -3.71
CA TYR A 34 -13.18 -13.48 -2.58
C TYR A 34 -13.87 -12.75 -1.41
N SER A 35 -13.22 -12.81 -0.25
CA SER A 35 -13.61 -12.05 0.94
C SER A 35 -12.45 -11.19 1.40
N PHE A 36 -12.73 -9.97 1.83
CA PHE A 36 -11.73 -9.09 2.43
C PHE A 36 -11.82 -9.19 3.96
N GLU A 37 -10.68 -9.36 4.61
CA GLU A 37 -10.59 -9.45 6.07
C GLU A 37 -9.47 -8.52 6.55
N ARG A 38 -9.78 -7.70 7.57
CA ARG A 38 -8.77 -6.93 8.31
C ARG A 38 -8.42 -7.68 9.59
N LYS A 39 -7.18 -8.13 9.70
CA LYS A 39 -6.65 -8.79 10.89
C LYS A 39 -5.23 -8.36 11.19
N PHE A 40 -4.88 -8.42 12.47
CA PHE A 40 -3.48 -8.34 12.87
C PHE A 40 -2.75 -9.60 12.41
N LEU A 41 -1.59 -9.41 11.78
CA LEU A 41 -0.74 -10.50 11.35
C LEU A 41 0.49 -10.55 12.26
N THR A 42 0.78 -11.74 12.78
CA THR A 42 2.08 -12.02 13.38
C THR A 42 3.00 -12.47 12.25
N LEU A 43 3.74 -11.52 11.69
CA LEU A 43 4.72 -11.80 10.64
C LEU A 43 6.05 -12.21 11.26
N PRO A 44 6.79 -13.17 10.65
CA PRO A 44 8.15 -13.47 11.05
C PRO A 44 8.99 -12.19 11.07
N GLN A 45 9.70 -11.96 12.19
CA GLN A 45 10.61 -10.84 12.31
C GLN A 45 11.99 -11.27 11.81
N TYR A 46 12.68 -10.35 11.15
CA TYR A 46 14.08 -10.57 10.81
C TYR A 46 14.90 -10.60 12.10
N PRO A 47 15.69 -11.67 12.34
CA PRO A 47 16.32 -11.89 13.65
C PRO A 47 17.58 -11.05 13.86
N ASP A 48 18.24 -10.62 12.79
CA ASP A 48 19.47 -9.85 12.88
C ASP A 48 19.19 -8.34 12.95
N GLU A 49 20.23 -7.58 13.26
CA GLU A 49 20.15 -6.14 13.36
C GLU A 49 19.93 -5.49 11.98
N LEU A 50 19.03 -4.50 11.96
CA LEU A 50 18.81 -3.63 10.82
C LEU A 50 19.34 -2.24 11.18
N ASP A 51 20.55 -1.94 10.74
CA ASP A 51 21.39 -0.82 11.14
C ASP A 51 20.82 0.58 10.82
N ARG A 52 19.81 0.68 9.95
CA ARG A 52 19.20 1.97 9.54
C ARG A 52 17.79 2.22 10.05
N ILE A 53 17.15 1.24 10.69
CA ILE A 53 15.72 1.34 11.02
C ILE A 53 15.45 2.42 12.08
N THR A 54 16.32 2.52 13.09
CA THR A 54 16.22 3.54 14.14
C THR A 54 16.32 4.95 13.55
N ASP A 55 17.39 5.22 12.80
CA ASP A 55 17.62 6.51 12.16
C ASP A 55 16.51 6.88 11.16
N LEU A 56 16.01 5.91 10.38
CA LEU A 56 14.89 6.12 9.46
C LEU A 56 13.63 6.56 10.21
N LYS A 57 13.32 5.88 11.32
CA LYS A 57 12.16 6.21 12.16
C LYS A 57 12.29 7.61 12.74
N GLU A 58 13.42 7.91 13.37
CA GLU A 58 13.68 9.22 13.99
C GLU A 58 13.55 10.35 12.96
N ARG A 59 14.14 10.19 11.77
CA ARG A 59 14.04 11.17 10.69
C ARG A 59 12.60 11.38 10.21
N ILE A 60 11.81 10.31 10.06
CA ILE A 60 10.40 10.42 9.66
C ILE A 60 9.59 11.15 10.75
N GLU A 61 9.80 10.79 12.02
CA GLU A 61 9.11 11.42 13.15
C GLU A 61 9.48 12.90 13.31
N GLU A 62 10.73 13.27 13.06
CA GLU A 62 11.22 14.65 13.10
C GLU A 62 10.57 15.54 12.03
N ILE A 63 10.45 15.05 10.79
CA ILE A 63 9.90 15.86 9.69
C ILE A 63 8.37 15.94 9.71
N LEU A 64 7.69 14.94 10.30
CA LEU A 64 6.24 14.78 10.21
C LEU A 64 5.44 16.03 10.60
N PRO A 65 5.79 16.79 11.67
CA PRO A 65 5.08 18.01 12.05
C PRO A 65 5.22 19.18 11.06
N TYR A 66 6.19 19.11 10.14
CA TYR A 66 6.58 20.21 9.26
C TYR A 66 6.21 19.96 7.79
N VAL A 67 5.57 18.83 7.49
CA VAL A 67 5.23 18.41 6.12
C VAL A 67 3.70 18.31 5.97
N ASP A 68 3.18 18.96 4.94
CA ASP A 68 1.79 18.77 4.51
C ASP A 68 1.66 17.48 3.68
N LEU A 69 0.89 16.52 4.19
CA LEU A 69 0.69 15.20 3.60
C LEU A 69 -0.63 15.07 2.82
N GLU A 70 -1.35 16.17 2.52
CA GLU A 70 -2.59 16.12 1.74
C GLU A 70 -2.38 15.62 0.30
N ASN A 71 -1.24 15.98 -0.30
CA ASN A 71 -0.87 15.55 -1.65
C ASN A 71 -0.20 14.16 -1.65
N GLU A 72 -0.64 13.29 -2.56
CA GLU A 72 -0.04 11.98 -2.80
C GLU A 72 1.45 12.06 -3.14
N ALA A 73 1.87 13.02 -3.97
CA ALA A 73 3.27 13.19 -4.33
C ALA A 73 4.14 13.47 -3.10
N THR A 74 3.67 14.34 -2.19
CA THR A 74 4.38 14.63 -0.94
C THR A 74 4.45 13.39 -0.04
N ARG A 75 3.36 12.63 0.12
CA ARG A 75 3.38 11.36 0.86
C ARG A 75 4.40 10.37 0.26
N ARG A 76 4.41 10.25 -1.06
CA ARG A 76 5.32 9.34 -1.77
C ARG A 76 6.78 9.73 -1.55
N GLU A 77 7.10 11.02 -1.59
CA GLU A 77 8.47 11.51 -1.47
C GLU A 77 8.96 11.57 -0.03
N MET A 78 8.11 11.98 0.92
CA MET A 78 8.51 12.21 2.31
C MET A 78 8.38 10.98 3.20
N LEU A 79 7.48 10.04 2.88
CA LEU A 79 7.26 8.83 3.69
C LEU A 79 7.71 7.57 2.96
N ILE A 80 7.24 7.37 1.72
CA ILE A 80 7.44 6.10 1.01
C ILE A 80 8.87 5.98 0.48
N ALA A 81 9.39 6.99 -0.20
CA ALA A 81 10.71 6.94 -0.83
C ALA A 81 11.85 6.66 0.17
N PRO A 82 11.90 7.26 1.38
CA PRO A 82 12.91 6.93 2.39
C PRO A 82 12.86 5.46 2.82
N ILE A 83 11.65 4.92 3.04
CA ILE A 83 11.46 3.51 3.42
C ILE A 83 11.96 2.59 2.30
N ILE A 84 11.60 2.87 1.05
CA ILE A 84 12.04 2.08 -0.10
C ILE A 84 13.56 2.16 -0.28
N SER A 85 14.15 3.33 -0.07
CA SER A 85 15.60 3.52 -0.14
C SER A 85 16.35 2.65 0.87
N ASP A 86 15.90 2.61 2.13
CA ASP A 86 16.52 1.76 3.15
C ASP A 86 16.17 0.28 2.96
N LEU A 87 15.02 -0.06 2.37
CA LEU A 87 14.71 -1.43 1.99
C LEU A 87 15.70 -2.00 0.95
N ILE A 88 16.19 -1.16 0.03
CA ILE A 88 17.20 -1.56 -0.97
C ILE A 88 18.52 -1.94 -0.29
N HIS A 89 18.89 -1.26 0.80
CA HIS A 89 20.10 -1.57 1.57
C HIS A 89 20.07 -3.00 2.14
N TYR A 90 18.91 -3.48 2.59
CA TYR A 90 18.78 -4.84 3.14
C TYR A 90 18.52 -5.90 2.06
N SER A 91 17.65 -5.60 1.10
CA SER A 91 17.19 -6.58 0.11
C SER A 91 18.13 -6.71 -1.08
N HIS A 92 18.97 -5.71 -1.34
CA HIS A 92 19.73 -5.55 -2.58
C HIS A 92 18.86 -5.62 -3.84
N ALA A 93 17.55 -5.38 -3.71
CA ALA A 93 16.61 -5.44 -4.82
C ALA A 93 16.81 -4.25 -5.75
N LYS A 94 16.70 -4.50 -7.06
CA LYS A 94 16.70 -3.42 -8.04
C LYS A 94 15.34 -2.72 -8.04
N LEU A 95 15.32 -1.46 -7.62
CA LEU A 95 14.14 -0.62 -7.75
C LEU A 95 13.89 -0.24 -9.22
N ARG A 96 12.63 -0.31 -9.64
CA ARG A 96 12.13 0.24 -10.91
C ARG A 96 10.98 1.17 -10.56
N ILE A 97 11.14 2.46 -10.89
CA ILE A 97 10.14 3.51 -10.73
C ILE A 97 9.59 3.82 -12.12
#